data_AF-A0A7Y9JXP0-F1
#
_entry.id   AF-A0A7Y9JXP0-F1
#
_cell.length_a   1.000
_cell.length_b   1.000
_cell.length_c   1.000
_cell.angle_alpha   90.00
_cell.angle_beta   90.00
_cell.angle_gamma   90.00
#
_symmetry.space_group_name_H-M   'P 1'
#
loop_
_entity.id
_entity.type
_entity.pdbx_description
1 polymer ?
#
loop_
_entity_poly.entity_id
_entity_poly.type
_entity_poly.pdbx_seq_one_letter_code
_entity_poly.pdbx_strand_id
1 'polypeptide(L)'
;MLRRPLPHDGLLAGALGRVDDGDVWETPLVADDSRSVDAWHAALVSATPGWVDRLMSLRNRLVRLVGIEPVPNGSEAGFPVLARADDEILLGIDDVHLAFRVSIRVVDDAVRVGTVVEIRNGRGRAYWAVVRRIHPRVVRALLRRVQVPV
;
A
#
# COMPACT_ATOMS: atom_id res chain seq x y z
N MET A 1 14.92 1.28 8.00
CA MET A 1 13.45 1.15 8.01
C MET A 1 12.90 1.49 9.37
N LEU A 2 12.07 2.53 9.44
CA LEU A 2 11.47 3.03 10.67
C LEU A 2 9.96 3.04 10.53
N ARG A 3 9.23 2.70 11.60
CA ARG A 3 7.77 2.91 11.64
C ARG A 3 7.53 4.37 12.04
N ARG A 4 6.65 5.07 11.33
CA ARG A 4 6.24 6.44 11.62
C ARG A 4 4.78 6.46 12.10
N PRO A 5 4.35 7.50 12.84
CA PRO A 5 2.93 7.74 13.08
C PRO A 5 2.20 8.00 11.75
N LEU A 6 0.88 7.88 11.75
CA LEU A 6 0.05 8.28 10.62
C LEU A 6 0.26 9.77 10.33
N PRO A 7 0.40 10.17 9.05
CA PRO A 7 0.56 11.58 8.71
C PRO A 7 -0.75 12.34 8.96
N HIS A 8 -0.60 13.63 9.28
CA HIS A 8 -1.72 14.57 9.40
C HIS A 8 -1.88 15.45 8.15
N ASP A 9 -1.02 15.24 7.17
CA ASP A 9 -0.89 15.99 5.92
C ASP A 9 -0.76 15.02 4.72
N GLY A 10 -0.87 15.57 3.51
CA GLY A 10 -0.83 14.78 2.27
C GLY A 10 -2.14 14.06 1.95
N LEU A 11 -2.12 13.28 0.87
CA LEU A 11 -3.28 12.56 0.35
C LEU A 11 -3.77 11.49 1.34
N LEU A 12 -2.87 10.81 2.05
CA LEU A 12 -3.25 9.76 3.00
C LEU A 12 -4.09 10.28 4.18
N ALA A 13 -3.78 11.47 4.68
CA ALA A 13 -4.41 12.02 5.89
C ALA A 13 -5.92 12.25 5.72
N GLY A 14 -6.34 12.62 4.51
CA GLY A 14 -7.75 12.83 4.16
C GLY A 14 -8.37 11.66 3.38
N ALA A 15 -7.67 10.53 3.26
CA ALA A 15 -8.08 9.48 2.33
C ALA A 15 -9.37 8.75 2.76
N LEU A 16 -9.67 8.68 4.05
CA LEU A 16 -10.84 7.98 4.60
C LEU A 16 -11.57 8.86 5.62
N GLY A 17 -12.91 8.74 5.67
CA GLY A 17 -13.72 9.45 6.66
C GLY A 17 -13.52 8.95 8.09
N ARG A 18 -13.05 7.70 8.26
CA ARG A 18 -12.62 7.11 9.53
C ARG A 18 -11.41 6.21 9.29
N VAL A 19 -10.44 6.24 10.19
CA VAL A 19 -9.30 5.32 10.18
C VAL A 19 -9.38 4.43 11.41
N ASP A 20 -9.62 3.14 11.20
CA ASP A 20 -9.71 2.15 12.27
C ASP A 20 -8.33 1.55 12.61
N ASP A 21 -7.41 1.50 11.65
CA ASP A 21 -6.02 1.06 11.84
C ASP A 21 -5.13 1.51 10.67
N GLY A 22 -3.82 1.41 10.84
CA GLY A 22 -2.84 1.71 9.80
C GLY A 22 -1.39 1.58 10.25
N ASP A 23 -0.49 1.60 9.27
CA ASP A 23 0.94 1.68 9.50
C ASP A 23 1.63 2.58 8.46
N VAL A 24 2.73 3.20 8.88
CA VAL A 24 3.59 3.99 7.98
C VAL A 24 5.01 3.48 8.15
N TRP A 25 5.65 3.15 7.05
CA TRP A 25 7.01 2.69 7.00
C TRP A 25 7.84 3.65 6.16
N GLU A 26 8.94 4.10 6.73
CA GLU A 26 9.88 5.00 6.08
C GLU A 26 11.19 4.26 5.82
N THR A 27 11.77 4.52 4.65
CA THR A 27 13.11 4.10 4.31
C THR A 27 13.88 5.26 3.68
N PRO A 28 15.13 5.52 4.10
CA PRO A 28 15.94 6.56 3.47
C PRO A 28 16.26 6.18 2.02
N LEU A 29 16.31 7.19 1.17
CA LEU A 29 16.84 7.12 -0.17
C LEU A 29 18.34 6.80 -0.11
N VAL A 30 18.81 6.01 -1.07
CA VAL A 30 20.26 5.93 -1.31
C VAL A 30 20.65 7.27 -1.95
N ALA A 31 21.75 7.88 -1.49
CA ALA A 31 22.21 9.16 -2.03
C ALA A 31 22.31 9.08 -3.56
N ASP A 32 21.82 10.11 -4.26
CA ASP A 32 21.66 10.24 -5.73
C ASP A 32 20.34 9.67 -6.31
N ASP A 33 19.41 9.22 -5.47
CA ASP A 33 18.12 8.68 -5.94
C ASP A 33 16.99 9.73 -6.00
N SER A 34 17.16 10.79 -6.81
CA SER A 34 16.15 11.85 -7.06
C SER A 34 15.02 11.39 -8.00
N ARG A 35 14.58 10.14 -7.89
CA ARG A 35 13.49 9.58 -8.70
C ARG A 35 12.16 10.25 -8.33
N SER A 36 11.35 10.54 -9.34
CA SER A 36 9.98 11.04 -9.13
C SER A 36 9.13 10.02 -8.38
N VAL A 37 8.01 10.47 -7.77
CA VAL A 37 7.10 9.57 -7.07
C VAL A 37 6.55 8.45 -7.98
N ASP A 38 6.33 8.73 -9.27
CA ASP A 38 5.94 7.72 -10.26
C ASP A 38 7.04 6.67 -10.50
N ALA A 39 8.32 7.08 -10.53
CA ALA A 39 9.42 6.14 -10.65
C ALA A 39 9.56 5.26 -9.39
N TRP A 40 9.30 5.81 -8.21
CA TRP A 40 9.19 5.04 -6.97
C TRP A 40 8.02 4.07 -6.96
N HIS A 41 6.85 4.50 -7.43
CA HIS A 41 5.70 3.63 -7.61
C HIS A 41 6.02 2.48 -8.56
N ALA A 42 6.52 2.77 -9.76
CA ALA A 42 6.91 1.75 -10.73
C ALA A 42 7.93 0.76 -10.15
N ALA A 43 8.97 1.26 -9.46
CA ALA A 43 9.97 0.41 -8.82
C ALA A 43 9.37 -0.51 -7.74
N LEU A 44 8.47 0.01 -6.89
CA LEU A 44 7.78 -0.77 -5.87
C LEU A 44 6.87 -1.83 -6.49
N VAL A 45 6.14 -1.48 -7.56
CA VAL A 45 5.31 -2.41 -8.32
C VAL A 45 6.17 -3.54 -8.88
N SER A 46 7.27 -3.23 -9.58
CA SER A 46 8.18 -4.21 -10.17
C SER A 46 8.92 -5.06 -9.13
N ALA A 47 9.16 -4.52 -7.93
CA ALA A 47 9.82 -5.21 -6.83
C ALA A 47 8.89 -6.18 -6.07
N THR A 48 7.60 -6.25 -6.44
CA THR A 48 6.60 -7.07 -5.76
C THR A 48 7.04 -8.53 -5.66
N PRO A 49 7.17 -9.10 -4.45
CA PRO A 49 7.50 -10.50 -4.30
C PRO A 49 6.40 -11.41 -4.85
N GLY A 50 6.79 -12.48 -5.56
CA GLY A 50 5.83 -13.45 -6.07
C GLY A 50 4.96 -14.13 -5.01
N TRP A 51 5.36 -14.13 -3.72
CA TRP A 51 4.47 -14.58 -2.64
C TRP A 51 3.37 -13.55 -2.31
N VAL A 52 3.64 -12.26 -2.49
CA VAL A 52 2.66 -11.17 -2.38
C VAL A 52 1.67 -11.28 -3.54
N ASP A 53 2.14 -11.52 -4.76
CA ASP A 53 1.26 -11.78 -5.92
C ASP A 53 0.34 -12.99 -5.68
N ARG A 54 0.89 -14.08 -5.13
CA ARG A 54 0.07 -15.26 -4.74
C ARG A 54 -0.97 -14.91 -3.68
N LEU A 55 -0.63 -14.07 -2.71
CA LEU A 55 -1.56 -13.61 -1.67
C LEU A 55 -2.67 -12.73 -2.26
N MET A 56 -2.33 -11.83 -3.17
CA MET A 56 -3.31 -11.01 -3.90
C MET A 56 -4.20 -11.88 -4.79
N SER A 57 -3.65 -12.89 -5.46
CA SER A 57 -4.42 -13.89 -6.21
C SER A 57 -5.38 -14.67 -5.30
N LEU A 58 -4.93 -15.08 -4.11
CA LEU A 58 -5.79 -15.74 -3.13
C LEU A 58 -6.92 -14.81 -2.66
N ARG A 59 -6.62 -13.55 -2.35
CA ARG A 59 -7.62 -12.52 -2.02
C ARG A 59 -8.64 -12.40 -3.15
N ASN A 60 -8.18 -12.27 -4.40
CA ASN A 60 -9.04 -12.17 -5.57
C ASN A 60 -9.93 -13.41 -5.74
N ARG A 61 -9.43 -14.62 -5.44
CA ARG A 61 -10.24 -15.85 -5.45
C ARG A 61 -11.29 -15.84 -4.35
N LEU A 62 -10.96 -15.39 -3.14
CA LEU A 62 -11.89 -15.31 -2.02
C LEU A 62 -13.00 -14.27 -2.26
N VAL A 63 -12.69 -13.10 -2.81
CA VAL A 63 -13.72 -12.08 -3.12
C VAL A 63 -14.65 -12.50 -4.26
N ARG A 64 -14.17 -13.31 -5.22
CA ARG A 64 -15.02 -13.92 -6.26
C ARG A 64 -16.07 -14.86 -5.68
N LEU A 65 -15.78 -15.58 -4.59
CA LEU A 65 -16.76 -16.42 -3.89
C LEU A 65 -17.88 -15.59 -3.24
N VAL A 66 -17.68 -14.28 -3.09
CA VAL A 66 -18.65 -13.33 -2.52
C VAL A 66 -19.25 -12.42 -3.60
N GLY A 67 -18.98 -12.68 -4.89
CA GLY A 67 -19.60 -11.97 -6.01
C GLY A 67 -19.02 -10.60 -6.35
N ILE A 68 -17.77 -10.32 -5.98
CA ILE A 68 -17.08 -9.05 -6.31
C ILE A 68 -16.14 -9.26 -7.49
N GLU A 69 -16.18 -8.35 -8.48
CA GLU A 69 -15.24 -8.34 -9.61
C GLU A 69 -13.79 -8.26 -9.10
N PRO A 70 -12.89 -9.16 -9.54
CA PRO A 70 -11.49 -9.11 -9.16
C PRO A 70 -10.77 -7.92 -9.82
N VAL A 71 -9.86 -7.28 -9.08
CA VAL A 71 -8.95 -6.29 -9.66
C VAL A 71 -7.97 -7.00 -10.60
N PRO A 72 -7.79 -6.55 -11.87
CA PRO A 72 -6.81 -7.13 -12.79
C PRO A 72 -5.40 -7.10 -12.21
N ASN A 73 -4.72 -8.25 -12.22
CA ASN A 73 -3.31 -8.31 -11.85
C ASN A 73 -2.46 -7.73 -12.98
N GLY A 74 -1.45 -6.91 -12.66
CA GLY A 74 -0.32 -6.68 -13.57
C GLY A 74 0.06 -5.25 -13.94
N SER A 75 -0.59 -4.19 -13.44
CA SER A 75 -0.26 -2.81 -13.91
C SER A 75 0.09 -1.79 -12.82
N GLU A 76 -0.36 -1.93 -11.56
CA GLU A 76 -0.18 -0.87 -10.53
C GLU A 76 -0.01 -1.40 -9.09
N ALA A 77 0.69 -2.53 -8.87
CA ALA A 77 0.77 -3.24 -7.56
C ALA A 77 -0.59 -3.80 -7.07
N GLY A 78 -1.56 -3.90 -7.98
CA GLY A 78 -2.86 -4.54 -7.71
C GLY A 78 -3.89 -3.63 -7.04
N PHE A 79 -3.64 -2.32 -6.97
CA PHE A 79 -4.59 -1.32 -6.47
C PHE A 79 -4.68 -0.18 -7.48
N PRO A 80 -5.89 0.31 -7.83
CA PRO A 80 -6.02 1.47 -8.71
C PRO A 80 -5.50 2.73 -8.03
N VAL A 81 -4.90 3.62 -8.82
CA VAL A 81 -4.54 4.95 -8.34
C VAL A 81 -5.79 5.83 -8.22
N LEU A 82 -5.98 6.39 -7.02
CA LEU A 82 -7.10 7.25 -6.66
C LEU A 82 -6.75 8.73 -6.78
N ALA A 83 -5.52 9.11 -6.46
CA ALA A 83 -5.02 10.47 -6.57
C ALA A 83 -3.49 10.48 -6.75
N ARG A 84 -2.99 11.54 -7.39
CA ARG A 84 -1.56 11.81 -7.58
C ARG A 84 -1.27 13.27 -7.22
N ALA A 85 -0.16 13.49 -6.55
CA ALA A 85 0.48 14.77 -6.26
C ALA A 85 1.97 14.66 -6.63
N ASP A 86 2.69 15.77 -6.65
CA ASP A 86 4.10 15.80 -7.07
C ASP A 86 5.00 14.91 -6.20
N ASP A 87 4.68 14.80 -4.91
CA ASP A 87 5.43 14.05 -3.91
C ASP A 87 4.69 12.79 -3.41
N GLU A 88 3.44 12.56 -3.82
CA GLU A 88 2.59 11.50 -3.25
C GLU A 88 1.67 10.83 -4.28
N ILE A 89 1.61 9.49 -4.28
CA ILE A 89 0.61 8.72 -5.01
C ILE A 89 -0.27 7.98 -4.01
N LEU A 90 -1.59 8.15 -4.14
CA LEU A 90 -2.60 7.45 -3.36
C LEU A 90 -3.24 6.33 -4.19
N LEU A 91 -3.11 5.11 -3.70
CA LEU A 91 -3.70 3.87 -4.21
C LEU A 91 -4.80 3.42 -3.26
N GLY A 92 -5.80 2.70 -3.76
CA GLY A 92 -6.77 2.11 -2.85
C GLY A 92 -7.88 1.30 -3.47
N ILE A 93 -8.59 0.55 -2.64
CA ILE A 93 -9.77 -0.22 -3.01
C ILE A 93 -10.84 -0.02 -1.95
N ASP A 94 -12.08 0.11 -2.40
CA ASP A 94 -13.26 0.10 -1.57
C ASP A 94 -13.99 -1.24 -1.70
N ASP A 95 -13.86 -2.10 -0.69
CA ASP A 95 -14.56 -3.39 -0.63
C ASP A 95 -15.72 -3.33 0.37
N VAL A 96 -16.71 -4.22 0.23
CA VAL A 96 -17.84 -4.32 1.17
C VAL A 96 -17.44 -4.56 2.63
N HIS A 97 -16.25 -5.12 2.87
CA HIS A 97 -15.77 -5.45 4.21
C HIS A 97 -14.90 -4.35 4.82
N LEU A 98 -14.14 -3.63 3.99
CA LEU A 98 -13.27 -2.53 4.41
C LEU A 98 -12.92 -1.61 3.23
N ALA A 99 -12.58 -0.37 3.54
CA ALA A 99 -11.85 0.49 2.63
C ALA A 99 -10.35 0.39 2.95
N PHE A 100 -9.52 0.33 1.91
CA PHE A 100 -8.07 0.21 2.03
C PHE A 100 -7.40 1.30 1.21
N ARG A 101 -6.50 2.05 1.83
CA ARG A 101 -5.72 3.11 1.16
C ARG A 101 -4.24 2.92 1.43
N VAL A 102 -3.42 3.10 0.40
CA VAL A 102 -1.96 3.09 0.47
C VAL A 102 -1.45 4.34 -0.20
N SER A 103 -0.54 5.05 0.47
CA SER A 103 0.23 6.14 -0.12
C SER A 103 1.67 5.71 -0.30
N ILE A 104 2.27 6.20 -1.38
CA ILE A 104 3.72 6.24 -1.58
C ILE A 104 4.06 7.71 -1.64
N ARG A 105 4.82 8.19 -0.67
CA ARG A 105 5.21 9.59 -0.54
C ARG A 105 6.72 9.73 -0.49
N VAL A 106 7.28 10.63 -1.28
CA VAL A 106 8.70 10.99 -1.27
C VAL A 106 8.83 12.31 -0.52
N VAL A 107 9.52 12.33 0.62
CA VAL A 107 9.72 13.55 1.41
C VAL A 107 11.19 13.64 1.75
N ASP A 108 11.81 14.76 1.38
CA ASP A 108 13.26 14.98 1.50
C ASP A 108 14.03 13.80 0.86
N ASP A 109 14.92 13.17 1.63
CA ASP A 109 15.70 12.01 1.24
C ASP A 109 15.07 10.69 1.72
N ALA A 110 13.74 10.59 1.79
CA ALA A 110 13.07 9.37 2.27
C ALA A 110 11.79 9.04 1.50
N VAL A 111 11.55 7.74 1.35
CA VAL A 111 10.28 7.20 0.84
C VAL A 111 9.46 6.67 2.01
N ARG A 112 8.23 7.15 2.11
CA ARG A 112 7.22 6.71 3.06
C ARG A 112 6.15 5.91 2.33
N VAL A 113 5.88 4.72 2.84
CA VAL A 113 4.72 3.91 2.43
C VAL A 113 3.77 3.87 3.60
N GLY A 114 2.60 4.48 3.45
CA GLY A 114 1.58 4.54 4.49
C GLY A 114 0.33 3.80 4.07
N THR A 115 -0.21 2.98 4.96
CA THR A 115 -1.45 2.22 4.74
C THR A 115 -2.44 2.56 5.83
N VAL A 116 -3.67 2.90 5.44
CA VAL A 116 -4.80 3.11 6.36
C VAL A 116 -6.00 2.29 5.94
N VAL A 117 -6.81 1.88 6.92
CA VAL A 117 -8.04 1.13 6.67
C VAL A 117 -9.23 1.66 7.43
N GLU A 118 -10.40 1.56 6.80
CA GLU A 118 -11.70 1.73 7.44
C GLU A 118 -12.43 0.38 7.43
N ILE A 119 -12.69 -0.17 8.60
CA ILE A 119 -13.41 -1.44 8.75
C ILE A 119 -14.91 -1.16 8.72
N ARG A 120 -15.61 -1.77 7.75
CA ARG A 120 -17.06 -1.56 7.54
C ARG A 120 -17.93 -2.55 8.31
N ASN A 121 -17.42 -3.75 8.59
CA ASN A 121 -18.18 -4.81 9.28
C ASN A 121 -17.29 -5.85 9.98
N GLY A 122 -17.91 -6.83 10.65
CA GLY A 122 -17.21 -7.89 11.39
C GLY A 122 -16.32 -8.79 10.52
N ARG A 123 -16.70 -9.06 9.26
CA ARG A 123 -15.84 -9.79 8.31
C ARG A 123 -14.59 -8.98 7.97
N GLY A 124 -14.73 -7.67 7.79
CA GLY A 124 -13.61 -6.74 7.62
C GLY A 124 -12.65 -6.78 8.80
N ARG A 125 -13.18 -6.82 10.03
CA ARG A 125 -12.35 -6.94 11.25
C ARG A 125 -11.55 -8.24 11.28
N ALA A 126 -12.18 -9.37 10.95
CA ALA A 126 -11.51 -10.67 10.91
C ALA A 126 -10.43 -10.70 9.82
N TYR A 127 -10.75 -10.21 8.62
CA TYR A 127 -9.82 -10.12 7.50
C TYR A 127 -8.63 -9.21 7.84
N TRP A 128 -8.88 -8.01 8.36
CA TRP A 128 -7.83 -7.09 8.77
C TRP A 128 -6.95 -7.66 9.87
N ALA A 129 -7.50 -8.41 10.84
CA ALA A 129 -6.68 -9.05 11.88
C ALA A 129 -5.61 -9.99 11.30
N VAL A 130 -5.90 -10.67 10.19
CA VAL A 130 -4.91 -11.50 9.48
C VAL A 130 -3.94 -10.61 8.69
N VAL A 131 -4.47 -9.68 7.89
CA VAL A 131 -3.67 -8.80 7.03
C VAL A 131 -2.71 -7.95 7.85
N ARG A 132 -3.14 -7.34 8.95
CA ARG A 132 -2.32 -6.55 9.89
C ARG A 132 -1.05 -7.26 10.35
N ARG A 133 -1.08 -8.60 10.47
CA ARG A 133 0.10 -9.39 10.86
C ARG A 133 1.09 -9.59 9.71
N ILE A 134 0.60 -9.64 8.47
CA ILE A 134 1.40 -9.93 7.27
C ILE A 134 1.85 -8.64 6.59
N HIS A 135 1.03 -7.60 6.62
CA HIS A 135 1.23 -6.32 5.93
C HIS A 135 2.58 -5.65 6.24
N PRO A 136 3.04 -5.55 7.49
CA PRO A 136 4.37 -5.01 7.78
C PRO A 136 5.50 -5.80 7.14
N ARG A 137 5.33 -7.13 6.95
CA ARG A 137 6.33 -7.96 6.27
C ARG A 137 6.32 -7.72 4.77
N VAL A 138 5.15 -7.52 4.17
CA VAL A 138 4.99 -7.14 2.75
C VAL A 138 5.70 -5.83 2.47
N VAL A 139 5.34 -4.76 3.20
CA VAL A 139 5.87 -3.41 2.98
C VAL A 139 7.38 -3.37 3.15
N ARG A 140 7.92 -4.01 4.21
CA ARG A 140 9.37 -4.11 4.41
C ARG A 140 10.06 -4.92 3.32
N ALA A 141 9.44 -5.96 2.77
CA ALA A 141 10.03 -6.73 1.68
C ALA A 141 10.10 -5.92 0.38
N LEU A 142 9.04 -5.17 0.07
CA LEU A 142 8.99 -4.25 -1.08
C LEU A 142 10.07 -3.18 -0.97
N LEU A 143 10.07 -2.43 0.15
CA LEU A 143 11.01 -1.35 0.38
C LEU A 143 12.48 -1.83 0.39
N ARG A 144 12.77 -3.04 0.87
CA ARG A 144 14.14 -3.60 0.84
C ARG A 144 14.64 -3.87 -0.57
N ARG A 145 13.75 -4.25 -1.48
CA ARG A 145 14.11 -4.62 -2.85
C ARG A 145 14.36 -3.43 -3.74
N VAL A 146 13.63 -2.33 -3.52
CA VAL A 146 13.86 -1.08 -4.25
C VAL A 146 15.10 -0.32 -3.78
N GLN A 147 15.65 -0.66 -2.60
CA GLN A 147 16.91 -0.11 -2.10
C GLN A 147 18.16 -0.82 -2.65
N VAL A 148 18.02 -1.98 -3.29
CA VAL A 148 19.14 -2.70 -3.90
C VAL A 148 19.10 -2.40 -5.41
N PRO A 149 20.12 -1.78 -6.01
CA PRO A 149 20.16 -1.61 -7.46
C PRO A 149 20.09 -2.99 -8.12
N VAL A 150 19.13 -3.16 -9.03
CA VAL A 150 19.01 -4.32 -9.92
C VAL A 150 19.98 -4.17 -11.09
#